data_AF-A0A3D0TJ43-F1
#
_entry.id   AF-A0A3D0TJ43-F1
#
_cell.length_a   1.000
_cell.length_b   1.000
_cell.length_c   1.000
_cell.angle_alpha   90.00
_cell.angle_beta   90.00
_cell.angle_gamma   90.00
#
_symmetry.space_group_name_H-M   'P 1'
#
loop_
_entity.id
_entity.type
_entity.pdbx_description
1 polymer ?
#
loop_
_entity_poly.entity_id
_entity_poly.type
_entity_poly.pdbx_seq_one_letter_code
_entity_poly.pdbx_strand_id
1 'polypeptide(L)' 'MHPLDTLNRLKELKDVFGIGYCNITKCCTEVCPEDIAITDNAIIPLKERVAGAFYDPLAWLWRSLTSVSK' A
#
# COMPACT_ATOMS: atom_id res chain seq x y z
N MET A 1 -4.03 -2.58 -6.23
CA MET A 1 -3.80 -3.86 -6.94
C MET A 1 -5.11 -4.28 -7.55
N HIS A 2 -5.07 -4.72 -8.79
CA HIS A 2 -6.24 -5.21 -9.47
C HIS A 2 -6.73 -6.51 -8.79
N PRO A 3 -8.04 -6.78 -8.68
CA PRO A 3 -8.54 -8.03 -8.08
C PRO A 3 -8.05 -9.31 -8.78
N LEU A 4 -7.71 -9.21 -10.06
CA LEU A 4 -7.10 -10.31 -10.84
C LEU A 4 -5.56 -10.37 -10.72
N ASP A 5 -4.94 -9.45 -9.99
CA ASP A 5 -3.50 -9.49 -9.73
C ASP A 5 -3.19 -10.56 -8.69
N THR A 6 -2.71 -11.72 -9.15
CA THR A 6 -2.38 -12.87 -8.31
C THR A 6 -0.98 -12.78 -7.70
N LEU A 7 -0.17 -11.81 -8.13
CA LEU A 7 1.22 -11.66 -7.69
C LEU A 7 1.36 -10.67 -6.54
N ASN A 8 2.19 -11.02 -5.55
CA ASN A 8 2.52 -10.10 -4.47
C ASN A 8 3.62 -9.11 -4.91
N ARG A 9 3.19 -7.92 -5.35
CA ARG A 9 4.07 -6.80 -5.75
C ARG A 9 4.32 -5.77 -4.66
N LEU A 10 4.03 -6.06 -3.38
CA LEU A 10 4.16 -5.06 -2.30
C LEU A 10 5.59 -4.56 -2.13
N LYS A 11 6.59 -5.42 -2.37
CA LYS A 11 8.00 -5.02 -2.31
C LYS A 11 8.38 -4.09 -3.47
N GLU A 12 7.97 -4.42 -4.69
CA GLU A 12 8.17 -3.56 -5.86
C GLU A 12 7.48 -2.20 -5.70
N LEU A 13 6.28 -2.17 -5.10
CA LEU A 13 5.56 -0.95 -4.77
C LEU A 13 6.36 -0.01 -3.86
N LYS A 14 7.01 -0.57 -2.84
CA LYS A 14 7.86 0.17 -1.90
C LYS A 14 9.15 0.65 -2.57
N ASP A 15 9.87 -0.27 -3.22
CA ASP A 15 11.27 -0.07 -3.60
C ASP A 15 11.42 0.54 -5.01
N VAL A 16 10.50 0.25 -5.94
CA VAL A 16 10.61 0.64 -7.36
C VAL A 16 9.56 1.69 -7.74
N PHE A 17 8.29 1.48 -7.40
CA PHE A 17 7.20 2.36 -7.83
C PHE A 17 7.04 3.62 -6.96
N GLY A 18 7.86 3.78 -5.93
CA GLY A 18 7.94 5.04 -5.17
C GLY A 18 6.66 5.41 -4.42
N ILE A 19 5.82 4.44 -4.04
CA ILE A 19 4.55 4.72 -3.35
C ILE A 19 4.73 5.50 -2.04
N GLY A 20 5.91 5.38 -1.42
CA GLY A 20 6.29 6.13 -0.23
C GLY A 20 6.38 7.64 -0.43
N TYR A 21 6.62 8.11 -1.65
CA TYR A 21 6.76 9.53 -1.98
C TYR A 21 5.42 10.25 -2.19
N CYS A 22 4.30 9.52 -2.30
CA CYS A 22 3.00 10.15 -2.43
C CYS A 22 2.53 10.72 -1.08
N ASN A 23 2.28 12.03 -1.02
CA ASN A 23 1.86 12.74 0.19
C ASN A 23 0.33 12.83 0.38
N ILE A 24 -0.46 12.14 -0.45
CA ILE A 24 -1.93 12.10 -0.34
C ILE A 24 -2.58 13.50 -0.45
N THR A 25 -1.96 14.41 -1.21
CA THR A 25 -2.49 15.77 -1.46
C THR A 25 -3.63 15.80 -2.48
N LYS A 26 -4.02 14.65 -3.04
CA LYS A 26 -5.05 14.51 -4.09
C LYS A 26 -4.72 15.20 -5.42
N CYS A 27 -3.47 15.60 -5.65
CA CYS A 27 -3.04 16.22 -6.92
C CYS A 27 -3.37 15.36 -8.16
N CYS A 28 -3.33 14.03 -8.05
CA CYS A 28 -3.69 13.13 -9.15
C CYS A 28 -5.19 13.13 -9.45
N THR A 29 -6.04 13.37 -8.45
CA THR A 29 -7.49 13.44 -8.61
C THR A 29 -7.89 14.78 -9.25
N GLU A 30 -7.30 15.89 -8.79
CA GLU A 30 -7.61 17.26 -9.26
C GLU A 30 -7.32 17.48 -10.74
N VAL A 31 -6.32 16.78 -11.28
CA VAL A 31 -5.91 16.92 -12.70
C VAL A 31 -6.49 15.83 -13.60
N CYS A 32 -7.26 14.89 -13.06
CA CYS A 32 -7.74 13.75 -13.83
C CYS A 32 -8.89 14.18 -14.77
N PRO A 33 -8.78 13.98 -16.09
CA PRO A 33 -9.83 14.39 -17.04
C PRO A 33 -11.13 13.59 -16.87
N GLU A 34 -11.05 12.40 -16.27
CA GLU A 34 -12.17 11.49 -16.04
C GLU A 34 -12.77 11.61 -14.63
N ASP A 35 -12.32 12.60 -13.83
CA ASP A 35 -12.76 12.86 -12.45
C ASP A 35 -12.70 11.62 -11.52
N ILE A 36 -11.69 10.78 -11.72
CA ILE A 36 -11.52 9.55 -10.94
C ILE A 36 -10.87 9.89 -9.59
N ALA A 37 -11.51 9.50 -8.50
CA ALA A 37 -10.96 9.55 -7.15
C ALA A 37 -9.88 8.48 -6.89
N ILE A 38 -8.79 8.51 -7.68
CA ILE A 38 -7.72 7.51 -7.66
C ILE A 38 -6.95 7.50 -6.33
N THR A 39 -6.80 8.66 -5.71
CA THR A 39 -6.10 8.77 -4.43
C THR A 39 -6.80 7.94 -3.35
N ASP A 40 -8.11 8.10 -3.23
CA ASP A 40 -8.93 7.45 -2.20
C ASP A 40 -9.16 5.96 -2.48
N ASN A 41 -9.45 5.60 -3.75
CA ASN A 41 -9.83 4.23 -4.10
C ASN A 41 -8.64 3.30 -4.42
N ALA A 42 -7.48 3.85 -4.77
CA ALA A 42 -6.32 3.05 -5.20
C ALA A 42 -5.05 3.33 -4.40
N ILE A 43 -4.62 4.60 -4.29
CA ILE A 43 -3.33 4.95 -3.69
C ILE A 43 -3.33 4.70 -2.17
N ILE A 44 -4.34 5.19 -1.44
CA ILE A 44 -4.44 5.00 0.01
C ILE A 44 -4.44 3.50 0.38
N PRO A 45 -5.31 2.65 -0.21
CA PRO A 45 -5.32 1.21 0.12
C PRO A 45 -3.98 0.51 -0.18
N LEU A 46 -3.26 0.94 -1.22
CA LEU A 46 -1.94 0.39 -1.52
C LEU A 46 -0.89 0.85 -0.50
N LYS A 47 -0.93 2.13 -0.10
CA LYS A 47 -0.01 2.68 0.89
C LYS A 47 -0.22 2.04 2.26
N GLU A 48 -1.47 1.82 2.67
CA GLU A 48 -1.82 1.10 3.90
C GLU A 48 -1.30 -0.33 3.89
N ARG A 49 -1.43 -1.07 2.78
CA ARG A 49 -0.86 -2.43 2.67
C ARG A 49 0.66 -2.45 2.80
N VAL A 50 1.35 -1.47 2.17
CA VAL A 50 2.81 -1.34 2.28
C VAL A 50 3.20 -0.94 3.71
N ALA A 51 2.48 -0.02 4.34
CA ALA A 51 2.68 0.40 5.72
C ALA A 51 2.52 -0.79 6.69
N GLY A 52 1.41 -1.52 6.61
CA GLY A 52 1.14 -2.68 7.47
C GLY A 52 2.09 -3.86 7.23
N ALA A 53 2.62 -4.02 6.01
CA ALA A 53 3.58 -5.08 5.71
C ALA A 53 5.01 -4.74 6.18
N PHE A 54 5.46 -3.50 6.00
CA PHE A 54 6.88 -3.14 6.13
C PHE A 54 7.21 -2.15 7.26
N TYR A 55 6.22 -1.48 7.84
CA TYR A 55 6.45 -0.38 8.78
C TYR A 55 5.67 -0.53 10.09
N ASP A 56 4.74 -1.49 10.21
CA ASP A 56 3.97 -1.73 11.44
C ASP A 56 4.72 -2.67 12.40
N PRO A 57 5.31 -2.15 13.50
CA PRO A 57 6.06 -2.95 14.46
C PRO A 57 5.17 -3.89 15.29
N LEU A 58 3.88 -3.54 15.49
CA LEU A 58 2.95 -4.36 16.25
C LEU A 58 2.56 -5.60 15.44
N ALA A 59 2.28 -5.43 14.15
CA ALA A 59 2.00 -6.54 13.25
C ALA A 59 3.19 -7.51 13.16
N TRP A 60 4.43 -7.01 13.17
CA TRP A 60 5.64 -7.84 13.19
C TRP A 60 5.80 -8.60 14.50
N LEU A 61 5.64 -7.91 15.64
CA LEU A 61 5.73 -8.55 16.95
C LEU A 61 4.66 -9.65 17.09
N TRP A 62 3.43 -9.37 16.67
CA TRP A 62 2.34 -10.34 16.68
C TRP A 62 2.64 -11.57 15.81
N ARG A 63 3.13 -11.37 14.58
CA ARG A 63 3.55 -12.46 13.68
C ARG A 63 4.70 -13.28 14.26
N SER A 64 5.68 -12.63 14.89
CA SER A 64 6.80 -13.31 15.54
C SER A 64 6.32 -14.19 16.70
N LEU A 65 5.52 -13.63 17.61
CA LEU A 65 4.96 -14.34 18.77
C LEU A 65 4.05 -15.51 18.37
N THR A 66 3.20 -15.32 17.36
CA THR A 66 2.32 -16.40 16.87
C THR A 66 3.08 -17.47 16.08
N SER A 67 4.21 -17.15 15.44
CA SER A 67 5.04 -18.15 14.75
C SER A 67 5.86 -19.04 15.70
N VAL A 68 6.20 -18.54 16.90
CA VAL A 68 6.92 -19.29 17.94
C VAL A 68 6.01 -20.32 18.63
N SER A 69 4.69 -20.18 18.51
CA SER A 69 3.72 -21.07 19.15
C SER A 69 3.36 -22.33 18.33
N LYS A 70 4.07 -22.63 17.25
CA LYS A 70 3.80 -23.79 16.38
C LYS A 70 4.98 -24.74 16.32
#